data_AF-A0A8E0R1I9-F1
#
_entry.id   AF-A0A8E0R1I9-F1
#
_cell.length_a   1.000
_cell.length_b   1.000
_cell.length_c   1.000
_cell.angle_alpha   90.00
_cell.angle_beta   90.00
_cell.angle_gamma   90.00
#
_symmetry.space_group_name_H-M   'P 1'
#
loop_
_entity.id
_entity.type
_entity.pdbx_description
1 polymer ?
#
loop_
_entity_poly.entity_id
_entity_poly.type
_entity_poly.pdbx_seq_one_letter_code
_entity_poly.pdbx_strand_id
1 'polypeptide(L)'
;MFYNPMWNLLGDFQYPPGTYYYKSSQEKTEFWNIFDQVMIRPQLRNRFVDTSLKIITETETTSLVDKNRHPSKKISDHLPIVFEVKENNHEL
;
A
#
# COMPACT_ATOMS: atom_id res chain seq x y z
N MET A 1 21.61 -4.87 1.61
CA MET A 1 20.69 -3.79 2.05
C MET A 1 19.49 -3.75 1.10
N PHE A 2 18.29 -3.46 1.60
CA PHE A 2 17.07 -3.26 0.80
C PHE A 2 16.66 -1.79 0.86
N TYR A 3 16.00 -1.30 -0.19
CA TYR A 3 15.32 -0.01 -0.19
C TYR A 3 13.82 -0.24 0.05
N ASN A 4 13.22 0.54 0.95
CA ASN A 4 11.80 0.48 1.25
C ASN A 4 11.05 1.67 0.62
N PRO A 5 10.44 1.50 -0.58
CA PRO A 5 9.62 2.54 -1.20
C PRO A 5 8.35 2.90 -0.41
N MET A 6 7.88 2.03 0.50
CA MET A 6 6.67 2.28 1.30
C MET A 6 6.80 3.49 2.21
N TRP A 7 8.01 3.92 2.55
CA TRP A 7 8.25 5.13 3.33
C TRP A 7 7.68 6.39 2.67
N ASN A 8 7.49 6.39 1.36
CA ASN A 8 6.82 7.47 0.64
C ASN A 8 5.33 7.60 0.97
N LEU A 9 4.71 6.56 1.56
CA LEU A 9 3.30 6.57 1.97
C LEU A 9 3.13 6.95 3.46
N LEU A 10 4.23 7.14 4.19
CA LEU A 10 4.21 7.50 5.60
C LEU A 10 4.32 9.02 5.76
N GLY A 11 3.38 9.62 6.50
CA GLY A 11 3.45 11.03 6.91
C GLY A 11 2.66 12.00 6.03
N ASP A 12 2.30 11.60 4.81
CA ASP A 12 1.31 12.32 4.02
C ASP A 12 -0.07 11.94 4.53
N PHE A 13 -0.84 12.92 5.03
CA PHE A 13 -2.20 12.73 5.57
C PHE A 13 -3.24 12.43 4.46
N GLN A 14 -2.91 11.54 3.53
CA GLN A 14 -3.75 11.11 2.41
C GLN A 14 -4.44 9.79 2.73
N TYR A 15 -5.62 9.61 2.15
CA TYR A 15 -6.38 8.37 2.28
C TYR A 15 -5.99 7.36 1.19
N PRO A 16 -5.91 6.06 1.51
CA PRO A 16 -6.05 5.47 2.84
C PRO A 16 -4.77 5.63 3.67
N PRO A 17 -4.85 5.87 5.01
CA PRO A 17 -3.68 6.02 5.87
C PRO A 17 -2.87 4.74 6.06
N GLY A 18 -3.41 3.59 5.65
CA GLY A 18 -2.68 2.34 5.60
C GLY A 18 -3.44 1.22 4.91
N THR A 19 -2.90 0.01 4.98
CA THR A 19 -3.50 -1.17 4.34
C THR A 19 -4.46 -1.91 5.26
N TYR A 20 -4.27 -1.81 6.57
CA TYR A 20 -5.01 -2.55 7.58
C TYR A 20 -5.67 -1.62 8.57
N TYR A 21 -6.96 -1.84 8.86
CA TYR A 21 -7.69 -1.11 9.90
C TYR A 21 -8.10 -2.04 11.04
N TYR A 22 -7.60 -1.74 12.24
CA TYR A 22 -7.90 -2.49 13.45
C TYR A 22 -8.43 -1.58 14.54
N LYS A 23 -9.64 -1.89 15.00
CA LYS A 23 -10.25 -1.24 16.15
C LYS A 23 -10.30 -2.21 17.32
N SER A 24 -9.63 -1.86 18.41
CA SER A 24 -9.68 -2.57 19.68
C SER A 24 -10.28 -1.68 20.77
N SER A 25 -10.64 -2.28 21.90
CA SER A 25 -11.07 -1.55 23.11
C SER A 25 -9.90 -1.15 24.02
N GLN A 26 -8.64 -1.29 23.56
CA GLN A 26 -7.46 -0.91 24.33
C GLN A 26 -7.28 0.61 24.35
N GLU A 27 -6.66 1.13 25.41
CA GLU A 27 -6.44 2.57 25.61
C GLU A 27 -5.59 3.22 24.51
N LYS A 28 -4.73 2.43 23.84
CA LYS A 28 -3.97 2.84 22.65
C LYS A 28 -4.35 1.95 21.49
N THR A 29 -4.82 2.54 20.40
CA THR A 29 -5.06 1.86 19.13
C THR A 29 -4.79 2.87 18.03
N GLU A 30 -3.79 2.58 17.20
CA GLU A 30 -3.34 3.44 16.10
C GLU A 30 -4.30 3.38 14.91
N PHE A 31 -5.30 2.49 14.97
CA PHE A 31 -6.34 2.21 13.99
C PHE A 31 -5.81 1.72 12.64
N TRP A 32 -5.09 2.58 11.92
CA TRP A 32 -4.51 2.28 10.62
C TRP A 32 -3.07 1.77 10.77
N ASN A 33 -2.74 0.72 10.02
CA ASN A 33 -1.42 0.12 9.98
C ASN A 33 -1.01 -0.17 8.53
N ILE A 34 0.31 -0.19 8.27
CA ILE A 34 0.89 -0.58 6.98
C ILE A 34 1.79 -1.79 7.21
N PHE A 35 1.19 -2.96 7.43
CA PHE A 35 1.96 -4.20 7.61
C PHE A 35 2.41 -4.81 6.29
N ASP A 36 1.66 -4.59 5.22
CA ASP A 36 2.02 -5.01 3.87
C ASP A 36 3.11 -4.07 3.34
N GLN A 37 4.26 -4.64 2.96
CA GLN A 37 5.44 -3.86 2.59
C GLN A 37 6.03 -4.33 1.26
N VAL A 38 6.41 -3.36 0.41
CA VAL A 38 7.23 -3.60 -0.77
C VAL A 38 8.67 -3.26 -0.41
N MET A 39 9.59 -4.21 -0.59
CA MET A 39 11.03 -3.98 -0.44
C MET A 39 11.75 -4.40 -1.70
N ILE A 40 12.64 -3.55 -2.21
CA ILE A 40 13.38 -3.82 -3.46
C ILE A 40 14.89 -3.83 -3.21
N ARG A 41 15.61 -4.61 -4.02
CA ARG A 41 17.07 -4.56 -4.04
C ARG A 41 17.51 -3.16 -4.53
N PRO A 42 18.54 -2.53 -3.95
CA PRO A 42 19.02 -1.21 -4.38
C PRO A 42 19.35 -1.13 -5.87
N GLN A 43 19.85 -2.22 -6.46
CA GLN A 43 20.14 -2.30 -7.90
C GLN A 43 18.90 -2.17 -8.79
N LEU A 44 17.70 -2.43 -8.26
CA LEU A 44 16.43 -2.28 -8.97
C LEU A 44 15.78 -0.90 -8.72
N ARG A 45 16.41 -0.04 -7.91
CA ARG A 45 15.82 1.24 -7.52
C ARG A 45 15.47 2.13 -8.71
N ASN A 46 16.37 2.21 -9.69
CA ASN A 46 16.17 3.01 -10.91
C ASN A 46 15.04 2.47 -11.82
N ARG A 47 14.58 1.23 -11.57
CA ARG A 47 13.52 0.57 -12.35
C ARG A 47 12.17 0.66 -11.65
N PHE A 48 12.12 1.04 -10.38
CA PHE A 48 10.88 1.21 -9.63
C PHE A 48 10.20 2.52 -10.03
N VAL A 49 8.90 2.47 -10.31
CA VAL A 49 8.12 3.66 -10.70
C VAL A 49 7.41 4.21 -9.45
N ASP A 50 7.95 5.27 -8.83
CA ASP A 50 7.43 5.76 -7.55
C ASP A 50 5.95 6.14 -7.59
N THR A 51 5.53 6.79 -8.67
CA THR A 51 4.14 7.24 -8.86
C THR A 51 3.15 6.10 -9.05
N SER A 52 3.63 4.88 -9.33
CA SER A 52 2.77 3.70 -9.45
C SER A 52 2.44 3.07 -8.09
N LEU A 53 3.24 3.36 -7.05
CA LEU A 53 3.03 2.80 -5.72
C LEU A 53 1.78 3.41 -5.09
N LYS A 54 0.77 2.57 -4.86
CA LYS A 54 -0.50 3.00 -4.27
C LYS A 54 -1.16 1.88 -3.49
N ILE A 55 -1.91 2.27 -2.46
CA ILE A 55 -2.89 1.41 -1.80
C ILE A 55 -4.21 1.61 -2.55
N ILE A 56 -4.82 0.53 -3.03
CA ILE A 56 -6.04 0.61 -3.84
C ILE A 56 -7.27 0.35 -2.97
N THR A 57 -8.29 1.21 -3.11
CA THR A 57 -9.55 1.12 -2.35
C THR A 57 -10.74 0.70 -3.19
N GLU A 58 -10.57 0.58 -4.51
CA GLU A 58 -11.60 0.18 -5.45
C GLU A 58 -10.98 -0.34 -6.76
N THR A 59 -11.70 -1.23 -7.43
CA THR A 59 -11.52 -1.52 -8.84
C THR A 59 -12.55 -0.75 -9.66
N GLU A 60 -12.53 -0.90 -10.99
CA GLU A 60 -13.55 -0.31 -11.86
C GLU A 60 -14.98 -0.70 -11.48
N THR A 61 -15.18 -1.92 -10.95
CA THR A 61 -16.52 -2.48 -10.71
C THR A 61 -16.84 -2.72 -9.23
N THR A 62 -15.83 -2.68 -8.34
CA THR A 62 -15.99 -3.12 -6.95
C THR A 62 -15.25 -2.21 -5.99
N SER A 63 -15.96 -1.67 -4.99
CA SER A 63 -15.31 -1.00 -3.86
C SER A 63 -14.69 -2.04 -2.91
N LEU A 64 -13.44 -1.81 -2.51
CA LEU A 64 -12.71 -2.65 -1.55
C LEU A 64 -12.88 -2.17 -0.11
N VAL A 65 -13.64 -1.10 0.10
CA VAL A 65 -13.87 -0.49 1.41
C VAL A 65 -15.35 -0.50 1.79
N ASP A 66 -15.61 -0.47 3.09
CA ASP A 66 -16.97 -0.38 3.63
C ASP A 66 -17.48 1.08 3.64
N LYS A 67 -18.73 1.26 4.09
CA LYS A 67 -19.36 2.58 4.23
C LYS A 67 -18.62 3.55 5.16
N ASN A 68 -17.71 3.04 6.00
CA ASN A 68 -16.88 3.83 6.91
C ASN A 68 -15.47 4.07 6.35
N ARG A 69 -15.22 3.67 5.09
CA ARG A 69 -13.92 3.77 4.41
C ARG A 69 -12.82 2.91 5.06
N HIS A 70 -13.20 1.79 5.68
CA HIS A 70 -12.27 0.76 6.17
C HIS A 70 -12.20 -0.40 5.15
N PRO A 71 -11.13 -1.22 5.16
CA PRO A 71 -11.09 -2.44 4.36
C PRO A 71 -12.36 -3.28 4.57
N SER A 72 -13.03 -3.63 3.47
CA SER A 72 -14.27 -4.39 3.52
C SER A 72 -13.97 -5.84 3.91
N LYS A 73 -14.24 -6.20 5.17
CA LYS A 73 -14.04 -7.56 5.71
C LYS A 73 -14.81 -8.67 4.98
N LYS A 74 -15.75 -8.31 4.09
CA LYS A 74 -16.40 -9.26 3.18
C LYS A 74 -15.45 -9.76 2.07
N ILE A 75 -14.42 -8.98 1.76
CA ILE A 75 -13.39 -9.27 0.76
C ILE A 75 -12.08 -9.63 1.48
N SER A 76 -11.55 -8.71 2.29
CA SER A 76 -10.36 -8.87 3.11
C SER A 76 -10.32 -7.78 4.18
N ASP A 77 -9.65 -8.03 5.29
CA ASP A 77 -9.32 -7.01 6.29
C ASP A 77 -8.10 -6.16 5.91
N HIS A 78 -7.43 -6.47 4.79
CA HIS A 78 -6.34 -5.68 4.21
C HIS A 78 -6.74 -5.07 2.84
N LEU A 79 -6.18 -3.90 2.54
CA LEU A 79 -6.21 -3.29 1.21
C LEU A 79 -4.99 -3.71 0.40
N PRO A 80 -5.14 -3.96 -0.91
CA PRO A 80 -4.04 -4.32 -1.78
C PRO A 80 -3.11 -3.13 -2.05
N ILE A 81 -1.82 -3.42 -2.18
CA ILE A 81 -0.80 -2.51 -2.70
C ILE A 81 -0.52 -2.88 -4.15
N VAL A 82 -0.42 -1.87 -5.02
CA VAL A 82 0.03 -2.02 -6.39
C VAL A 82 1.26 -1.15 -6.61
N PHE A 83 2.20 -1.65 -7.40
CA PHE A 83 3.42 -0.97 -7.80
C PHE A 83 3.92 -1.54 -9.14
N GLU A 84 4.80 -0.81 -9.80
CA GLU A 84 5.41 -1.19 -11.06
C GLU A 84 6.94 -1.20 -10.97
N VAL A 85 7.55 -2.18 -11.64
CA VAL A 85 8.99 -2.26 -11.87
C VAL A 85 9.20 -2.45 -13.37
N LYS A 86 9.92 -1.52 -13.98
CA LYS A 86 10.23 -1.57 -15.41
C LYS A 86 11.13 -2.76 -15.73
N GLU A 87 10.90 -3.41 -16.87
CA GLU A 87 11.84 -4.38 -17.43
C GLU A 87 13.13 -3.67 -17.93
N ASN A 88 14.23 -4.40 -18.07
CA ASN A 88 15.40 -3.83 -18.72
C ASN A 88 15.07 -3.74 -20.21
N ASN A 89 15.21 -2.55 -20.80
CA ASN A 89 15.43 -2.50 -22.24
C ASN A 89 16.81 -3.11 -22.46
N HIS A 90 16.86 -4.34 -22.99
CA HIS A 90 18.06 -4.79 -23.65
C HIS A 90 18.20 -3.91 -24.89
N GLU A 91 19.00 -2.85 -24.79
CA GLU A 91 19.60 -2.27 -25.99
C GLU A 91 20.43 -3.39 -26.63
N LEU A 92 19.91 -3.91 -27.74
CA LEU A 92 20.66 -4.73 -28.69
C LEU A 92 21.70 -3.85 -29.39
#